data_AF-A0A7R9FF23-F1
#
_entry.id   AF-A0A7R9FF23-F1
#
_cell.length_a   1.000
_cell.length_b   1.000
_cell.length_c   1.000
_cell.angle_alpha   90.00
_cell.angle_beta   90.00
_cell.angle_gamma   90.00
#
_symmetry.space_group_name_H-M   'P 1'
#
loop_
_entity.id
_entity.type
_entity.pdbx_description
1 polymer ?
#
loop_
_entity_poly.entity_id
_entity_poly.type
_entity_poly.pdbx_seq_one_letter_code
_entity_poly.pdbx_strand_id
1 'polypeptide(L)'
;TNKKLVDLAEKDVRRAIPKGLPYFAVDFGMQSGFAHVIEEEKLFPRNFAQEIIGGMLDLDHQLWRKPRKDNFDSQRQKVVQFAQWWKPFDFTHQKEVSASSSDSD
;
A
#
# COMPACT_ATOMS: atom_id res chain seq x y z
N THR A 1 -3.65 2.14 -27.94
CA THR A 1 -2.93 1.58 -26.78
C THR A 1 -2.74 2.69 -25.77
N ASN A 2 -3.05 2.45 -24.50
CA ASN A 2 -2.87 3.45 -23.45
C ASN A 2 -1.38 3.74 -23.24
N LYS A 3 -1.07 4.93 -22.71
CA LYS A 3 0.31 5.26 -22.35
C LYS A 3 0.77 4.30 -21.26
N LYS A 4 1.91 3.63 -21.49
CA LYS A 4 2.44 2.64 -20.54
C LYS A 4 2.85 3.24 -19.20
N LEU A 5 3.24 4.51 -19.14
CA LEU A 5 3.63 5.15 -17.88
C LEU A 5 2.99 6.53 -17.80
N VAL A 6 2.19 6.74 -16.77
CA VAL A 6 1.54 8.00 -16.45
C VAL A 6 2.29 8.60 -15.25
N ASP A 7 2.77 9.82 -15.40
CA ASP A 7 3.42 10.58 -14.34
C ASP A 7 2.34 11.21 -13.44
N LEU A 8 2.46 11.02 -12.13
CA LEU A 8 1.53 11.53 -11.13
C LEU A 8 2.02 12.81 -10.45
N ALA A 9 3.19 13.35 -10.82
CA ALA A 9 3.76 14.56 -10.21
C ALA A 9 2.81 15.77 -10.23
N GLU A 10 2.04 15.94 -11.32
CA GLU A 10 1.12 17.06 -11.49
C GLU A 10 -0.32 16.74 -11.06
N LYS A 11 -0.69 15.46 -10.98
CA LYS A 11 -2.09 15.02 -10.85
C LYS A 11 -2.20 13.73 -10.05
N ASP A 12 -3.10 13.73 -9.07
CA ASP A 12 -3.55 12.53 -8.35
C ASP A 12 -4.01 11.45 -9.34
N VAL A 13 -3.70 10.18 -9.04
CA VAL A 13 -4.14 8.99 -9.78
C VAL A 13 -5.63 9.01 -10.09
N ARG A 14 -6.47 9.54 -9.18
CA ARG A 14 -7.92 9.68 -9.35
C ARG A 14 -8.32 10.59 -10.53
N ARG A 15 -7.45 11.53 -10.90
CA ARG A 15 -7.63 12.44 -12.04
C ARG A 15 -6.86 11.95 -13.27
N ALA A 16 -5.76 11.24 -13.07
CA ALA A 16 -4.89 10.76 -14.13
C ALA A 16 -5.45 9.52 -14.85
N ILE A 17 -6.13 8.63 -14.12
CA ILE A 17 -6.69 7.38 -14.66
C ILE A 17 -8.23 7.42 -14.66
N PRO A 18 -8.89 7.16 -15.80
CA PRO A 18 -10.35 7.06 -15.86
C PRO A 18 -10.92 5.97 -14.95
N LYS A 19 -12.12 6.20 -14.42
CA LYS A 19 -12.85 5.21 -13.61
C LYS A 19 -13.16 3.96 -14.43
N GLY A 20 -13.10 2.79 -13.80
CA GLY A 20 -13.48 1.51 -14.40
C GLY A 20 -12.34 0.77 -15.11
N LEU A 21 -11.14 1.34 -15.16
CA LEU A 21 -9.95 0.67 -15.69
C LEU A 21 -9.07 0.12 -14.56
N PRO A 22 -8.54 -1.11 -14.68
CA PRO A 22 -7.54 -1.62 -13.75
C PRO A 22 -6.20 -0.89 -13.97
N TYR A 23 -5.52 -0.55 -12.88
CA TYR A 23 -4.22 0.12 -12.92
C TYR A 23 -3.33 -0.30 -11.76
N PHE A 24 -2.03 -0.16 -11.96
CA PHE A 24 -1.01 -0.24 -10.93
C PHE A 24 -0.46 1.16 -10.67
N ALA A 25 -0.34 1.58 -9.42
CA ALA A 25 0.24 2.87 -9.04
C ALA A 25 1.28 2.70 -7.93
N VAL A 26 2.30 3.55 -7.94
CA VAL A 26 3.39 3.57 -6.96
C VAL A 26 3.68 5.02 -6.59
N ASP A 27 3.94 5.27 -5.31
CA ASP A 27 4.37 6.57 -4.77
C ASP A 27 5.67 6.39 -3.97
N PHE A 28 6.47 7.47 -3.88
CA PHE A 28 7.78 7.47 -3.25
C PHE A 28 7.76 8.33 -1.98
N GLY A 29 7.19 7.78 -0.91
CA GLY A 29 7.01 8.51 0.34
C GLY A 29 6.02 9.65 0.17
N MET A 30 6.50 10.90 0.34
CA MET A 30 5.69 12.10 0.12
C MET A 30 5.70 12.58 -1.34
N GLN A 31 6.55 12.01 -2.19
CA GLN A 31 6.63 12.35 -3.60
C GLN A 31 5.68 11.45 -4.40
N SER A 32 4.89 12.06 -5.27
CA SER A 32 4.07 11.34 -6.23
C SER A 32 4.94 10.49 -7.16
N GLY A 33 4.49 9.29 -7.48
CA GLY A 33 5.20 8.41 -8.41
C GLY A 33 4.49 8.27 -9.75
N PHE A 34 4.16 7.03 -10.09
CA PHE A 34 3.68 6.68 -11.43
C PHE A 34 2.46 5.78 -11.39
N ALA A 35 1.69 5.80 -12.49
CA ALA A 35 0.63 4.84 -12.74
C ALA A 35 0.80 4.15 -14.10
N HIS A 36 0.33 2.90 -14.17
CA HIS A 36 0.26 2.07 -15.36
C HIS A 36 -1.15 1.52 -15.51
N VAL A 37 -1.81 1.80 -16.63
CA VAL A 37 -3.10 1.16 -16.97
C VAL A 37 -2.82 -0.27 -17.41
N ILE A 38 -3.50 -1.23 -16.79
CA ILE A 38 -3.36 -2.66 -17.09
C ILE A 38 -4.37 -3.01 -18.20
N GLU A 39 -3.89 -3.38 -19.37
CA GLU A 39 -4.78 -3.75 -20.50
C GLU A 39 -5.10 -5.26 -20.49
N GLU A 40 -4.11 -6.08 -20.15
CA GLU A 40 -4.22 -7.54 -20.13
C GLU A 40 -3.92 -8.10 -18.74
N GLU A 41 -4.94 -8.16 -17.87
CA GLU A 41 -4.79 -8.64 -16.49
C GLU A 41 -4.20 -10.05 -16.37
N LYS A 42 -4.43 -10.92 -17.37
CA LYS A 42 -3.90 -12.29 -17.38
C LYS A 42 -2.37 -12.33 -17.51
N LEU A 43 -1.80 -11.32 -18.15
CA LEU A 43 -0.35 -11.19 -18.34
C LEU A 43 0.31 -10.37 -17.23
N PHE A 44 -0.47 -9.67 -16.40
CA PHE A 44 0.04 -8.84 -15.32
C PHE A 44 0.19 -9.67 -14.04
N PRO A 45 1.42 -9.91 -13.54
CA PRO A 45 1.62 -10.71 -12.35
C PRO A 45 1.00 -10.05 -11.12
N ARG A 46 0.24 -10.82 -10.34
CA ARG A 46 -0.37 -10.32 -9.08
C ARG A 46 0.66 -9.87 -8.05
N ASN A 47 1.86 -10.42 -8.12
CA ASN A 47 2.99 -10.13 -7.24
C ASN A 47 4.03 -9.17 -7.87
N PHE A 48 3.68 -8.47 -8.96
CA PHE A 48 4.57 -7.57 -9.69
C PHE A 48 5.35 -6.63 -8.76
N ALA A 49 4.67 -5.90 -7.87
CA ALA A 49 5.32 -4.97 -6.96
C ALA A 49 6.33 -5.64 -6.01
N GLN A 50 5.98 -6.82 -5.50
CA GLN A 50 6.79 -7.55 -4.55
C GLN A 50 8.04 -8.13 -5.23
N GLU A 51 7.94 -8.55 -6.49
CA GLU A 51 9.09 -9.01 -7.29
C GLU A 51 10.08 -7.89 -7.56
N ILE A 52 9.59 -6.68 -7.91
CA ILE A 52 10.46 -5.52 -8.12
C ILE A 52 11.16 -5.11 -6.83
N ILE A 53 10.41 -4.93 -5.72
CA ILE A 53 11.00 -4.54 -4.42
C ILE A 53 11.95 -5.62 -3.90
N GLY A 54 11.56 -6.89 -3.99
CA GLY A 54 12.38 -8.02 -3.57
C GLY A 54 13.68 -8.13 -4.35
N GLY A 55 13.62 -7.94 -5.68
CA GLY A 55 14.82 -7.89 -6.53
C GLY A 55 15.73 -6.70 -6.22
N MET A 56 15.16 -5.53 -5.92
CA MET A 56 15.94 -4.35 -5.52
C MET A 56 16.63 -4.52 -4.16
N LEU A 57 16.04 -5.28 -3.25
CA LEU A 57 16.56 -5.57 -1.91
C LEU A 57 17.40 -6.85 -1.84
N ASP A 58 17.61 -7.54 -2.97
CA ASP A 58 18.30 -8.83 -3.07
C ASP A 58 17.76 -9.90 -2.11
N LEU A 59 16.43 -9.98 -2.02
CA LEU A 59 15.72 -10.92 -1.15
C LEU A 59 15.45 -12.26 -1.83
N ASP A 60 15.25 -13.32 -1.05
CA ASP A 60 14.87 -14.63 -1.58
C ASP A 60 13.45 -14.61 -2.18
N HIS A 61 13.32 -15.14 -3.40
CA HIS A 61 12.07 -15.18 -4.15
C HIS A 61 10.92 -15.91 -3.44
N GLN A 62 11.20 -16.74 -2.44
CA GLN A 62 10.19 -17.39 -1.61
C GLN A 62 9.29 -16.38 -0.89
N LEU A 63 9.78 -15.17 -0.62
CA LEU A 63 8.99 -14.14 0.06
C LEU A 63 7.79 -13.65 -0.78
N TRP A 64 7.86 -13.67 -2.12
CA TRP A 64 6.76 -13.20 -2.99
C TRP A 64 6.19 -14.22 -3.96
N ARG A 65 6.92 -15.31 -4.29
CA ARG A 65 6.39 -16.39 -5.14
C ARG A 65 5.65 -17.46 -4.36
N LYS A 66 6.12 -17.78 -3.15
CA LYS A 66 5.54 -18.82 -2.26
C LYS A 66 5.66 -18.41 -0.79
N PRO A 67 4.99 -17.30 -0.39
CA PRO A 67 5.09 -16.80 0.97
C PRO A 67 4.68 -17.89 1.96
N ARG A 68 5.58 -18.19 2.89
CA ARG A 68 5.29 -19.10 4.00
C ARG A 68 4.32 -18.42 4.95
N LYS A 69 3.27 -19.14 5.36
CA LYS A 69 2.36 -18.65 6.39
C LYS A 69 3.11 -18.64 7.72
N ASP A 70 3.17 -17.48 8.37
CA ASP A 70 3.63 -17.40 9.74
C ASP A 70 2.63 -18.08 10.68
N ASN A 71 3.14 -18.59 11.81
CA ASN A 71 2.28 -19.05 12.89
C ASN A 71 1.52 -17.86 13.53
N PHE A 72 0.41 -18.16 14.22
CA PHE A 72 -0.46 -17.13 14.80
C PHE A 72 0.25 -16.29 15.88
N ASP A 73 1.05 -16.91 16.73
CA ASP A 73 1.73 -16.22 17.84
C ASP A 73 2.78 -15.21 17.34
N SER A 74 3.54 -15.57 16.32
CA SER A 74 4.52 -14.69 15.65
C SER A 74 3.82 -13.53 14.95
N GLN A 75 2.67 -13.76 14.30
CA GLN A 75 1.87 -12.67 13.74
C GLN A 75 1.38 -11.73 14.85
N ARG A 76 0.87 -12.27 15.97
CA ARG A 76 0.43 -11.47 17.12
C ARG A 76 1.55 -10.61 17.69
N GLN A 77 2.75 -11.16 17.84
CA GLN A 77 3.92 -10.42 18.33
C GLN A 77 4.29 -9.26 17.38
N LYS A 78 4.31 -9.48 16.06
CA LYS A 78 4.56 -8.44 15.06
C LYS A 78 3.54 -7.30 15.15
N VAL A 79 2.26 -7.63 15.35
CA VAL A 79 1.19 -6.63 15.53
C VAL A 79 1.42 -5.79 16.77
N VAL A 80 1.71 -6.42 17.92
CA VAL A 80 1.98 -5.71 19.19
C VAL A 80 3.19 -4.78 19.05
N GLN A 81 4.26 -5.27 18.42
CA GLN A 81 5.47 -4.48 18.18
C GLN A 81 5.19 -3.26 17.28
N PHE A 82 4.49 -3.47 16.17
CA PHE A 82 4.11 -2.37 15.27
C PHE A 82 3.22 -1.34 15.97
N ALA A 83 2.26 -1.78 16.79
CA ALA A 83 1.39 -0.88 17.54
C ALA A 83 2.18 0.04 18.50
N GLN A 84 3.23 -0.49 19.13
CA GLN A 84 4.12 0.31 19.98
C GLN A 84 4.90 1.36 19.17
N TRP A 85 5.39 1.00 17.97
CA TRP A 85 6.09 1.94 17.09
C TRP A 85 5.18 3.02 16.52
N TRP A 86 3.91 2.68 16.24
CA TRP A 86 2.94 3.60 15.67
C TRP A 86 2.35 4.59 16.70
N LYS A 87 2.33 4.23 17.98
CA LYS A 87 1.73 5.01 19.08
C LYS A 87 2.01 6.53 19.06
N PRO A 88 3.25 7.03 18.87
CA PRO A 88 3.52 8.47 18.84
C PRO A 88 3.00 9.20 17.57
N PHE A 89 2.66 8.47 16.51
CA PHE A 89 2.22 9.01 15.22
C PHE A 89 0.72 8.80 14.96
N ASP A 90 0.01 8.17 15.89
CA ASP A 90 -1.38 7.81 15.71
C ASP A 90 -2.31 9.03 15.84
N PHE A 91 -2.78 9.52 14.70
CA PHE A 91 -3.71 10.63 14.58
C PHE A 91 -5.17 10.26 14.87
N THR A 92 -5.49 8.98 15.10
CA THR A 92 -6.87 8.51 15.37
C THR A 92 -7.24 8.58 16.85
N HIS A 93 -6.25 8.55 17.76
CA HIS A 93 -6.47 8.58 19.21
C HIS A 93 -7.17 9.84 19.73
N GLN A 94 -7.02 11.00 19.09
CA GLN A 94 -7.62 12.25 19.58
C GLN A 94 -9.15 12.31 19.38
N LYS A 95 -9.71 11.55 18.44
CA LYS A 95 -11.16 11.60 18.15
C LYS A 95 -12.03 10.93 19.21
N GLU A 96 -11.49 9.98 19.97
CA GLU A 96 -12.24 9.28 21.03
C GLU A 96 -12.47 10.15 22.28
N VAL A 97 -11.56 11.09 22.55
CA VAL A 97 -11.67 12.01 23.71
C VAL A 97 -12.66 13.15 23.42
N SER A 98 -12.74 13.61 22.17
CA SER A 98 -13.69 14.67 21.77
C SER A 98 -15.12 14.16 21.49
N ALA A 99 -15.30 12.88 21.19
CA ALA A 99 -16.63 12.30 20.93
C ALA A 99 -17.37 11.85 22.21
N SER A 100 -16.65 11.65 23.32
CA SER A 100 -17.23 11.27 24.62
C SER A 100 -17.59 12.47 25.51
N SER A 101 -17.28 13.69 25.08
CA SER A 101 -17.56 14.94 25.82
C SER A 101 -18.76 15.73 25.27
N SER A 102 -19.47 15.21 24.26
CA SER A 102 -20.64 15.87 23.64
C SER A 102 -22.00 15.24 23.96
N ASP A 103 -22.06 14.14 24.73
CA ASP A 103 -23.31 13.46 25.14
C ASP A 103 -23.70 13.80 26.59
N SER A 104 -23.40 15.01 27.05
CA SER A 104 -23.77 15.48 28.39
C SER A 104 -24.17 16.96 28.33
N ASP A 105 -25.27 17.24 27.66
CA ASP A 105 -26.17 18.39 27.89
C ASP A 105 -27.61 18.00 27.51
#